data_AF-A0A8J2Z0F0-F1
#
_entry.id   AF-A0A8J2Z0F0-F1
#
_cell.length_a   1.000
_cell.length_b   1.000
_cell.length_c   1.000
_cell.angle_alpha   90.00
_cell.angle_beta   90.00
_cell.angle_gamma   90.00
#
_symmetry.space_group_name_H-M   'P 1'
#
loop_
_entity.id
_entity.type
_entity.pdbx_description
1 polymer ?
#
loop_
_entity_poly.entity_id
_entity_poly.type
_entity_poly.pdbx_seq_one_letter_code
_entity_poly.pdbx_strand_id
1 'polypeptide(L)'
;MRRLLVSIPTLFAIIAISFFMIRVAPGGPFDANRKATPEVMANLNKAYHLDEPLPVQFGRYLWGVLHLDFGPSFKYRDYTVSELIFRGFPISLEIGLWAMLISASIGIFLGTLAALKQNSAWDYSVMTVGMTGIAIPTFVMAPIYQLIFGLALGWLPVAGWDGHWQHKILPVLALSIPNIAAISRLTRGSMIESLRSNHVRTARAKGLGIRLTVTRHALLGGLLPTLAYLGPATAGIVTGSVVIERAFAIPGIGRYFVEAASNRDYTLVMGTVIFYGVLIIIANLVVDLMYSLVDPKVRYE
;
A
#
# COMPACT_ATOMS: atom_id res chain seq x y z
N MET A 1 -18.53 12.24 9.06
CA MET A 1 -18.28 12.27 10.52
C MET A 1 -18.23 10.89 11.16
N ARG A 2 -19.17 9.98 10.90
CA ARG A 2 -19.18 8.61 11.46
C ARG A 2 -17.87 7.84 11.26
N ARG A 3 -17.26 7.93 10.07
CA ARG A 3 -15.98 7.25 9.76
C ARG A 3 -14.79 7.76 10.56
N LEU A 4 -14.65 9.08 10.74
CA LEU A 4 -13.60 9.68 11.59
C LEU A 4 -13.73 9.25 13.05
N LEU A 5 -14.96 9.14 13.54
CA LEU A 5 -15.23 8.67 14.90
C LEU A 5 -14.89 7.19 15.10
N VAL A 6 -15.05 6.37 14.05
CA VAL A 6 -14.64 4.94 14.07
C VAL A 6 -13.12 4.79 13.94
N SER A 7 -12.43 5.71 13.26
CA SER A 7 -10.97 5.67 13.14
C SER A 7 -10.25 5.74 14.47
N ILE A 8 -10.74 6.53 15.43
CA ILE A 8 -10.13 6.70 16.76
C ILE A 8 -10.05 5.37 17.54
N PRO A 9 -11.15 4.63 17.80
CA PRO A 9 -11.08 3.35 18.49
C PRO A 9 -10.30 2.31 17.70
N THR A 10 -10.33 2.34 16.36
CA THR A 10 -9.49 1.45 15.54
C THR A 10 -8.01 1.72 15.77
N LEU A 11 -7.57 2.98 15.75
CA LEU A 11 -6.19 3.37 16.01
C LEU A 11 -5.76 3.00 17.43
N PHE A 12 -6.59 3.27 18.43
CA PHE A 12 -6.33 2.85 19.80
C PHE A 12 -6.17 1.33 19.92
N ALA A 13 -7.05 0.56 19.26
CA ALA A 13 -6.94 -0.89 19.22
C ALA A 13 -5.64 -1.36 18.56
N ILE A 14 -5.23 -0.75 17.43
CA ILE A 14 -3.96 -1.05 16.76
C ILE A 14 -2.77 -0.79 17.70
N ILE A 15 -2.75 0.37 18.39
CA ILE A 15 -1.69 0.74 19.33
C ILE A 15 -1.65 -0.27 20.49
N ALA A 16 -2.78 -0.55 21.13
CA ALA A 16 -2.88 -1.47 22.26
C ALA A 16 -2.47 -2.89 21.87
N ILE A 17 -3.02 -3.43 20.78
CA ILE A 17 -2.72 -4.79 20.32
C ILE A 17 -1.23 -4.90 19.98
N SER A 18 -0.68 -3.95 19.23
CA SER A 18 0.75 -3.96 18.87
C SER A 18 1.65 -3.93 20.11
N PHE A 19 1.30 -3.07 21.08
CA PHE A 19 2.04 -2.89 22.31
C PHE A 19 2.06 -4.13 23.21
N PHE A 20 0.91 -4.79 23.40
CA PHE A 20 0.85 -5.99 24.24
C PHE A 20 1.38 -7.23 23.49
N MET A 21 1.07 -7.37 22.21
CA MET A 21 1.49 -8.53 21.41
C MET A 21 3.01 -8.67 21.35
N ILE A 22 3.75 -7.56 21.18
CA ILE A 22 5.20 -7.62 21.10
C ILE A 22 5.88 -7.98 22.43
N ARG A 23 5.19 -7.77 23.55
CA ARG A 23 5.68 -8.15 24.89
C ARG A 23 5.39 -9.61 25.25
N VAL A 24 4.38 -10.20 24.61
CA VAL A 24 4.07 -11.64 24.74
C VAL A 24 4.97 -12.47 23.83
N ALA A 25 5.50 -11.87 22.76
CA ALA A 25 6.42 -12.55 21.85
C ALA A 25 7.67 -13.08 22.58
N PRO A 26 8.13 -14.31 22.27
CA PRO A 26 9.24 -14.93 22.98
C PRO A 26 10.58 -14.22 22.72
N GLY A 27 11.20 -13.76 23.80
CA GLY A 27 12.55 -13.20 23.89
C GLY A 27 12.60 -11.69 23.64
N GLY A 28 13.29 -10.96 24.53
CA GLY A 28 13.35 -9.50 24.60
C GLY A 28 14.24 -8.81 23.56
N PRO A 29 14.15 -7.47 23.47
CA PRO A 29 14.86 -6.67 22.47
C PRO A 29 16.39 -6.72 22.62
N PHE A 30 16.86 -7.08 23.80
CA PHE A 30 18.28 -7.18 24.14
C PHE A 30 18.80 -8.62 24.22
N ASP A 31 17.94 -9.64 24.04
CA ASP A 31 18.33 -11.06 24.19
C ASP A 31 19.31 -11.55 23.13
N ALA A 32 19.30 -10.91 21.94
CA ALA A 32 20.28 -11.20 20.89
C ALA A 32 21.71 -10.77 21.29
N ASN A 33 21.84 -9.85 22.25
CA ASN A 33 23.13 -9.44 22.79
C ASN A 33 23.56 -10.45 23.87
N ARG A 34 24.00 -11.65 23.44
CA ARG A 34 24.50 -12.76 24.28
C ARG A 34 25.68 -12.41 25.25
N LYS A 35 26.03 -11.13 25.40
CA LYS A 35 27.16 -10.62 26.19
C LYS A 35 26.79 -9.50 27.16
N ALA A 36 25.53 -9.08 27.25
CA ALA A 36 25.16 -8.07 28.22
C ALA A 36 25.20 -8.68 29.63
N THR A 37 26.08 -8.18 30.49
CA THR A 37 26.08 -8.54 31.91
C THR A 37 24.73 -8.16 32.54
N PRO A 38 24.30 -8.80 33.64
CA PRO A 38 23.06 -8.44 34.32
C PRO A 38 22.97 -6.94 34.66
N GLU A 39 24.09 -6.31 34.98
CA GLU A 39 24.20 -4.86 35.22
C GLU A 39 23.93 -4.02 33.97
N VAL A 40 24.50 -4.41 32.82
CA VAL A 40 24.23 -3.72 31.54
C VAL A 40 22.77 -3.88 31.16
N MET A 41 22.18 -5.06 31.36
CA MET A 41 20.75 -5.30 31.11
C MET A 41 19.85 -4.44 32.01
N ALA A 42 20.17 -4.32 33.31
CA ALA A 42 19.43 -3.46 34.23
C ALA A 42 19.50 -1.99 33.80
N ASN A 43 20.69 -1.51 33.42
CA ASN A 43 20.88 -0.15 32.92
C ASN A 43 20.12 0.10 31.60
N LEU A 44 20.12 -0.86 30.68
CA LEU A 44 19.35 -0.77 29.44
C LEU A 44 17.85 -0.73 29.70
N ASN A 45 17.33 -1.63 30.55
CA ASN A 45 15.92 -1.64 30.89
C ASN A 45 15.49 -0.31 31.52
N LYS A 46 16.30 0.24 32.43
CA LYS A 46 16.05 1.54 33.04
C LYS A 46 16.12 2.70 32.04
N ALA A 47 17.10 2.68 31.13
CA ALA A 47 17.27 3.71 30.11
C ALA A 47 16.09 3.76 29.12
N TYR A 48 15.48 2.60 28.82
CA TYR A 48 14.32 2.49 27.93
C TYR A 48 12.98 2.34 28.65
N HIS A 49 12.95 2.54 29.98
CA HIS A 49 11.74 2.44 30.81
C HIS A 49 11.02 1.08 30.75
N LEU A 50 11.76 0.02 30.46
CA LEU A 50 11.23 -1.35 30.38
C LEU A 50 11.06 -1.99 31.75
N ASP A 51 11.61 -1.38 32.81
CA ASP A 51 11.48 -1.77 34.22
C ASP A 51 10.19 -1.24 34.88
N GLU A 52 9.50 -0.29 34.25
CA GLU A 52 8.25 0.29 34.77
C GLU A 52 7.06 -0.70 34.64
N PRO A 53 6.00 -0.56 35.45
CA PRO A 53 4.78 -1.37 35.27
C PRO A 53 4.17 -1.19 33.87
N LEU A 54 3.66 -2.27 33.27
CA LEU A 54 3.13 -2.28 31.90
C LEU A 54 2.11 -1.15 31.59
N PRO A 55 1.16 -0.82 32.50
CA PRO A 55 0.24 0.29 32.24
C PRO A 55 0.93 1.65 32.12
N VAL A 56 2.01 1.88 32.88
CA VAL A 56 2.81 3.11 32.81
C VAL A 56 3.58 3.19 31.50
N GLN A 57 4.20 2.07 31.10
CA GLN A 57 4.85 1.98 29.78
C GLN A 57 3.85 2.25 28.64
N PHE A 58 2.62 1.75 28.76
CA PHE A 58 1.58 1.95 27.75
C PHE A 58 1.13 3.40 27.68
N GLY A 59 0.87 4.02 28.83
CA GLY A 59 0.50 5.44 28.90
C GLY A 59 1.58 6.34 28.32
N ARG A 60 2.86 6.07 28.62
CA ARG A 60 4.00 6.81 28.05
C ARG A 60 4.09 6.66 26.54
N TYR A 61 3.97 5.43 26.05
CA TYR A 61 4.01 5.16 24.61
C TYR A 61 2.84 5.84 23.89
N LEU A 62 1.63 5.75 24.43
CA LEU A 62 0.45 6.41 23.88
C LEU A 62 0.64 7.94 23.84
N TRP A 63 1.20 8.54 24.89
CA TRP A 63 1.52 9.96 24.93
C TRP A 63 2.53 10.36 23.84
N GLY A 64 3.57 9.57 23.63
CA GLY A 64 4.55 9.77 22.54
C GLY A 64 3.89 9.70 21.16
N VAL A 65 3.09 8.66 20.90
CA VAL A 65 2.38 8.46 19.63
C VAL A 65 1.49 9.66 19.28
N LEU A 66 0.82 10.26 20.27
CA LEU A 66 0.01 11.47 20.07
C LEU A 66 0.83 12.69 19.61
N HIS A 67 2.12 12.73 19.92
CA HIS A 67 3.07 13.76 19.50
C HIS A 67 3.93 13.33 18.29
N LEU A 68 3.57 12.24 17.62
CA LEU A 68 4.35 11.62 16.53
C LEU A 68 5.76 11.18 16.95
N ASP A 69 5.95 10.90 18.24
CA ASP A 69 7.17 10.31 18.80
C ASP A 69 6.95 8.83 19.11
N PHE A 70 7.51 7.97 18.28
CA PHE A 70 7.45 6.52 18.44
C PHE A 70 8.59 5.97 19.33
N GLY A 71 9.40 6.86 19.90
CA GLY A 71 10.54 6.54 20.74
C GLY A 71 11.83 6.21 19.95
N PRO A 72 12.92 5.92 20.66
CA PRO A 72 14.19 5.53 20.05
C PRO A 72 14.10 4.11 19.48
N SER A 73 14.88 3.84 18.42
CA SER A 73 15.10 2.47 17.96
C SER A 73 15.99 1.70 18.93
N PHE A 74 15.68 0.43 19.18
CA PHE A 74 16.52 -0.43 20.04
C PHE A 74 17.74 -1.00 19.31
N LYS A 75 17.81 -0.85 17.97
CA LYS A 75 18.87 -1.40 17.13
C LYS A 75 19.65 -0.34 16.36
N TYR A 76 18.97 0.62 15.75
CA TYR A 76 19.59 1.77 15.10
C TYR A 76 19.89 2.82 16.18
N ARG A 77 21.10 2.72 16.74
CA ARG A 77 21.60 3.72 17.70
C ARG A 77 21.55 5.10 17.05
N ASP A 78 21.22 6.11 17.86
CA ASP A 78 21.12 7.52 17.48
C ASP A 78 19.92 7.89 16.59
N TYR A 79 19.06 6.94 16.24
CA TYR A 79 17.85 7.20 15.46
C TYR A 79 16.57 7.03 16.27
N THR A 80 15.64 7.97 16.08
CA THR A 80 14.25 7.78 16.49
C THR A 80 13.49 6.99 15.45
N VAL A 81 12.47 6.25 15.88
CA VAL A 81 11.60 5.50 14.98
C VAL A 81 10.87 6.45 14.02
N SER A 82 10.44 7.62 14.52
CA SER A 82 9.82 8.66 13.71
C SER A 82 10.73 9.12 12.57
N GLU A 83 12.02 9.33 12.84
CA GLU A 83 13.00 9.72 11.82
C GLU A 83 13.19 8.65 10.74
N LEU A 84 13.29 7.37 11.13
CA LEU A 84 13.39 6.27 10.17
C LEU A 84 12.14 6.18 9.28
N ILE A 85 10.95 6.32 9.87
CA ILE A 85 9.69 6.32 9.14
C ILE A 85 9.62 7.50 8.16
N PHE A 86 9.91 8.73 8.60
CA PHE A 86 9.83 9.91 7.75
C PHE A 86 10.92 9.96 6.67
N ARG A 87 12.06 9.29 6.85
CA ARG A 87 13.05 9.10 5.79
C ARG A 87 12.60 8.08 4.74
N GLY A 88 12.01 6.96 5.16
CA GLY A 88 11.57 5.90 4.24
C GLY A 88 10.24 6.19 3.54
N PHE A 89 9.30 6.87 4.20
CA PHE A 89 7.92 7.03 3.72
C PHE A 89 7.82 7.74 2.38
N PRO A 90 8.51 8.87 2.12
CA PRO A 90 8.44 9.55 0.82
C PRO A 90 8.82 8.65 -0.35
N ILE A 91 9.76 7.72 -0.14
CA ILE A 91 10.24 6.78 -1.16
C ILE A 91 9.18 5.72 -1.45
N SER A 92 8.61 5.10 -0.41
CA SER A 92 7.50 4.14 -0.54
C SER A 92 6.27 4.80 -1.18
N LEU A 93 5.96 6.03 -0.78
CA LEU A 93 4.88 6.84 -1.35
C LEU A 93 5.10 7.10 -2.84
N GLU A 94 6.29 7.55 -3.23
CA GLU A 94 6.61 7.83 -4.63
C GLU A 94 6.42 6.60 -5.52
N ILE A 95 7.01 5.46 -5.14
CA ILE A 95 6.89 4.21 -5.91
C ILE A 95 5.43 3.76 -5.98
N GLY A 96 4.73 3.82 -4.85
CA GLY A 96 3.33 3.40 -4.78
C GLY A 96 2.39 4.27 -5.62
N LEU A 97 2.60 5.58 -5.62
CA LEU A 97 1.84 6.51 -6.46
C LEU A 97 2.09 6.27 -7.94
N TRP A 98 3.34 6.11 -8.36
CA TRP A 98 3.65 5.78 -9.77
C TRP A 98 3.06 4.46 -10.20
N ALA A 99 3.18 3.42 -9.36
CA ALA A 99 2.59 2.12 -9.62
C ALA A 99 1.07 2.22 -9.77
N MET A 100 0.40 2.95 -8.87
CA MET A 100 -1.04 3.09 -8.95
C MET A 100 -1.49 3.95 -10.15
N LEU A 101 -0.77 5.03 -10.45
CA LEU A 101 -1.08 5.90 -11.58
C LEU A 101 -1.01 5.14 -12.91
N ILE A 102 0.05 4.36 -13.11
CA ILE A 102 0.20 3.48 -14.28
C ILE A 102 -0.89 2.41 -14.28
N SER A 103 -1.17 1.81 -13.13
CA SER A 103 -2.17 0.76 -12.99
C SER A 103 -3.58 1.23 -13.32
N ALA A 104 -3.98 2.37 -12.78
CA ALA A 104 -5.27 2.99 -13.05
C ALA A 104 -5.37 3.39 -14.52
N SER A 105 -4.35 4.07 -15.06
CA SER A 105 -4.38 4.56 -16.44
C SER A 105 -4.47 3.43 -17.46
N ILE A 106 -3.57 2.45 -17.38
CA ILE A 106 -3.54 1.32 -18.30
C ILE A 106 -4.72 0.38 -18.04
N GLY A 107 -5.01 0.10 -16.77
CA GLY A 107 -6.08 -0.81 -16.39
C GLY A 107 -7.46 -0.32 -16.84
N ILE A 108 -7.78 0.95 -16.60
CA ILE A 108 -9.04 1.55 -17.06
C ILE A 108 -9.12 1.54 -18.58
N PHE A 109 -8.03 1.89 -19.26
CA PHE A 109 -7.97 1.90 -20.72
C PHE A 109 -8.23 0.50 -21.30
N LEU A 110 -7.48 -0.51 -20.86
CA LEU A 110 -7.62 -1.89 -21.33
C LEU A 110 -8.96 -2.50 -20.96
N GLY A 111 -9.47 -2.25 -19.76
CA GLY A 111 -10.79 -2.70 -19.32
C GLY A 111 -11.92 -2.08 -20.16
N THR A 112 -11.82 -0.78 -20.46
CA THR A 112 -12.77 -0.07 -21.34
C THR A 112 -12.70 -0.63 -22.76
N LEU A 113 -11.50 -0.84 -23.30
CA LEU A 113 -11.31 -1.42 -24.65
C LEU A 113 -11.92 -2.82 -24.74
N ALA A 114 -11.67 -3.68 -23.75
CA ALA A 114 -12.21 -5.03 -23.69
C ALA A 114 -13.75 -5.03 -23.57
N ALA A 115 -14.33 -4.09 -22.82
CA ALA A 115 -15.78 -3.94 -22.71
C ALA A 115 -16.42 -3.46 -24.02
N LEU A 116 -15.80 -2.52 -24.73
CA LEU A 116 -16.30 -2.02 -26.02
C LEU A 116 -16.21 -3.08 -27.12
N LYS A 117 -15.21 -3.96 -27.04
CA LYS A 117 -15.03 -5.09 -27.97
C LYS A 117 -15.30 -6.43 -27.30
N GLN A 118 -16.38 -6.50 -26.51
CA GLN A 118 -16.78 -7.70 -25.78
C GLN A 118 -16.84 -8.93 -26.71
N ASN A 119 -16.32 -10.08 -26.25
CA ASN A 119 -16.24 -11.35 -26.97
C ASN A 119 -15.40 -11.31 -28.27
N SER A 120 -14.47 -10.36 -28.38
CA SER A 120 -13.50 -10.31 -29.48
C SER A 120 -12.11 -10.78 -29.03
N ALA A 121 -11.19 -10.94 -29.99
CA ALA A 121 -9.79 -11.24 -29.69
C ALA A 121 -9.16 -10.22 -28.70
N TRP A 122 -9.52 -8.93 -28.79
CA TRP A 122 -9.01 -7.91 -27.86
C TRP A 122 -9.43 -8.17 -26.42
N ASP A 123 -10.68 -8.58 -26.23
CA ASP A 123 -11.22 -8.91 -24.93
C ASP A 123 -10.51 -10.14 -24.34
N TYR A 124 -10.47 -11.24 -25.11
CA TYR A 124 -9.78 -12.45 -24.69
C TYR A 124 -8.29 -12.20 -24.38
N SER A 125 -7.57 -11.45 -25.22
CA SER A 125 -6.16 -11.12 -24.98
C SER A 125 -5.95 -10.33 -23.69
N VAL A 126 -6.74 -9.27 -23.44
CA VAL A 126 -6.61 -8.47 -22.22
C VAL A 126 -6.93 -9.32 -20.98
N MET A 127 -7.97 -10.14 -21.04
CA MET A 127 -8.35 -11.00 -19.90
C MET A 127 -7.32 -12.11 -19.65
N THR A 128 -6.82 -12.78 -20.69
CA THR A 128 -5.81 -13.83 -20.55
C THR A 128 -4.51 -13.27 -20.00
N VAL A 129 -3.96 -12.21 -20.60
CA VAL A 129 -2.72 -11.58 -20.13
C VAL A 129 -2.87 -11.07 -18.70
N GLY A 130 -4.01 -10.44 -18.39
CA GLY A 130 -4.32 -9.96 -17.05
C GLY A 130 -4.38 -11.10 -16.01
N MET A 131 -5.10 -12.19 -16.32
CA MET A 131 -5.23 -13.33 -15.41
C MET A 131 -3.89 -14.03 -15.18
N THR A 132 -3.05 -14.17 -16.20
CA THR A 132 -1.69 -14.69 -16.04
C THR A 132 -0.86 -13.77 -15.13
N GLY A 133 -0.96 -12.44 -15.30
CA GLY A 133 -0.25 -11.48 -14.46
C GLY A 133 -0.67 -11.51 -12.99
N ILE A 134 -1.93 -11.83 -12.69
CA ILE A 134 -2.43 -12.02 -11.31
C ILE A 134 -1.95 -13.34 -10.72
N ALA A 135 -1.82 -14.38 -11.54
CA ALA A 135 -1.45 -15.72 -11.08
C ALA A 135 0.01 -15.80 -10.59
N ILE A 136 0.90 -14.93 -11.09
CA ILE A 136 2.31 -14.92 -10.68
C ILE A 136 2.50 -13.98 -9.49
N PRO A 137 2.99 -14.48 -8.34
CA PRO A 137 3.23 -13.63 -7.17
C PRO A 137 4.28 -12.54 -7.44
N THR A 138 4.11 -11.37 -6.82
CA THR A 138 5.02 -10.23 -6.98
C THR A 138 6.46 -10.53 -6.55
N PHE A 139 6.66 -11.39 -5.54
CA PHE A 139 8.00 -11.83 -5.11
C PHE A 139 8.72 -12.70 -6.15
N VAL A 140 7.98 -13.31 -7.08
CA VAL A 140 8.53 -14.07 -8.21
C VAL A 140 8.85 -13.14 -9.37
N MET A 141 7.98 -12.17 -9.64
CA MET A 141 8.18 -11.22 -10.74
C MET A 141 9.40 -10.33 -10.55
N ALA A 142 9.70 -9.90 -9.32
CA ALA A 142 10.84 -9.02 -9.07
C ALA A 142 12.20 -9.63 -9.52
N PRO A 143 12.60 -10.85 -9.09
CA PRO A 143 13.79 -11.53 -9.60
C PRO A 143 13.78 -11.76 -11.12
N ILE A 144 12.62 -12.10 -11.70
CA ILE A 144 12.50 -12.29 -13.16
C ILE A 144 12.85 -11.00 -13.91
N TYR A 145 12.33 -9.86 -13.45
CA TYR A 145 12.66 -8.57 -14.06
C TYR A 145 14.12 -8.18 -13.88
N GLN A 146 14.70 -8.45 -12.71
CA GLN A 146 16.13 -8.25 -12.48
C GLN A 146 16.97 -9.07 -13.46
N LEU A 147 16.62 -10.35 -13.66
CA LEU A 147 17.33 -11.25 -14.56
C LEU A 147 17.21 -10.80 -16.02
N ILE A 148 16.01 -10.46 -16.48
CA ILE A 148 15.78 -10.10 -17.89
C ILE A 148 16.32 -8.70 -18.18
N PHE A 149 15.83 -7.67 -17.48
CA PHE A 149 16.11 -6.28 -17.82
C PHE A 149 17.43 -5.76 -17.27
N GLY A 150 17.89 -6.35 -16.16
CA GLY A 150 19.16 -5.95 -15.55
C GLY A 150 20.33 -6.81 -15.99
N LEU A 151 20.23 -8.13 -15.84
CA LEU A 151 21.37 -9.01 -16.08
C LEU A 151 21.53 -9.42 -17.56
N ALA A 152 20.45 -9.85 -18.21
CA ALA A 152 20.51 -10.34 -19.59
C ALA A 152 20.60 -9.19 -20.60
N LEU A 153 19.81 -8.12 -20.41
CA LEU A 153 19.74 -6.99 -21.33
C LEU A 153 20.63 -5.79 -20.93
N GLY A 154 20.99 -5.65 -19.64
CA GLY A 154 21.78 -4.52 -19.17
C GLY A 154 21.09 -3.16 -19.24
N TRP A 155 19.75 -3.13 -19.35
CA TRP A 155 19.00 -1.89 -19.57
C TRP A 155 18.74 -1.10 -18.28
N LEU A 156 18.52 -1.81 -17.17
CA LEU A 156 18.04 -1.21 -15.92
C LEU A 156 18.81 -1.77 -14.71
N PRO A 157 19.01 -0.96 -13.66
CA PRO A 157 19.65 -1.43 -12.44
C PRO A 157 18.77 -2.47 -11.73
N VAL A 158 19.40 -3.51 -11.20
CA VAL A 158 18.70 -4.60 -10.50
C VAL A 158 18.35 -4.25 -9.05
N ALA A 159 19.08 -3.34 -8.42
CA ALA A 159 18.91 -2.98 -7.02
C ALA A 159 19.49 -1.59 -6.73
N GLY A 160 19.08 -1.00 -5.61
CA GLY A 160 19.57 0.28 -5.11
C GLY A 160 18.58 1.42 -5.31
N TRP A 161 18.90 2.56 -4.68
CA TRP A 161 18.11 3.78 -4.75
C TRP A 161 19.01 5.01 -4.62
N ASP A 162 19.22 5.70 -5.73
CA ASP A 162 20.03 6.93 -5.83
C ASP A 162 19.22 8.13 -6.33
N GLY A 163 17.90 7.96 -6.47
CA GLY A 163 16.98 8.97 -6.99
C GLY A 163 16.85 9.00 -8.52
N HIS A 164 17.68 8.26 -9.27
CA HIS A 164 17.53 8.16 -10.71
C HIS A 164 16.28 7.36 -11.11
N TRP A 165 15.63 7.77 -12.19
CA TRP A 165 14.38 7.17 -12.67
C TRP A 165 14.52 5.68 -13.05
N GLN A 166 15.72 5.24 -13.42
CA GLN A 166 15.99 3.85 -13.80
C GLN A 166 15.75 2.88 -12.64
N HIS A 167 16.09 3.28 -11.41
CA HIS A 167 15.83 2.49 -10.19
C HIS A 167 14.34 2.38 -9.85
N LYS A 168 13.49 3.24 -10.44
CA LYS A 168 12.04 3.27 -10.19
C LYS A 168 11.28 2.34 -11.13
N ILE A 169 11.80 2.07 -12.33
CA ILE A 169 11.04 1.35 -13.38
C ILE A 169 10.68 -0.08 -12.97
N LEU A 170 11.66 -0.90 -12.63
CA LEU A 170 11.40 -2.32 -12.34
C LEU A 170 10.49 -2.51 -11.10
N PRO A 171 10.70 -1.78 -9.99
CA PRO A 171 9.77 -1.82 -8.85
C PRO A 171 8.35 -1.39 -9.23
N VAL A 172 8.22 -0.28 -9.96
CA VAL A 172 6.91 0.26 -10.37
C VAL A 172 6.20 -0.72 -11.31
N LEU A 173 6.89 -1.33 -12.27
CA LEU A 173 6.31 -2.35 -13.16
C LEU A 173 5.85 -3.59 -12.38
N ALA A 174 6.66 -4.06 -11.43
CA ALA A 174 6.31 -5.19 -10.58
C ALA A 174 5.07 -4.96 -9.72
N LEU A 175 4.89 -3.74 -9.23
CA LEU A 175 3.69 -3.35 -8.51
C LEU A 175 2.51 -3.09 -9.44
N SER A 176 2.77 -2.61 -10.66
CA SER A 176 1.69 -2.19 -11.55
C SER A 176 0.94 -3.36 -12.16
N ILE A 177 1.63 -4.41 -12.61
CA ILE A 177 1.01 -5.47 -13.42
C ILE A 177 -0.18 -6.17 -12.76
N PRO A 178 -0.10 -6.62 -11.48
CA PRO A 178 -1.25 -7.23 -10.81
C PRO A 178 -2.43 -6.26 -10.68
N ASN A 179 -2.14 -4.98 -10.43
CA ASN A 179 -3.15 -3.94 -10.28
C ASN A 179 -3.78 -3.56 -11.63
N ILE A 180 -3.00 -3.46 -12.72
CA ILE A 180 -3.50 -3.28 -14.09
C ILE A 180 -4.53 -4.37 -14.41
N ALA A 181 -4.20 -5.63 -14.10
CA ALA A 181 -5.08 -6.76 -14.37
C ALA A 181 -6.37 -6.71 -13.53
N ALA A 182 -6.26 -6.41 -12.23
CA ALA A 182 -7.42 -6.27 -11.36
C ALA A 182 -8.35 -5.13 -11.80
N ILE A 183 -7.77 -3.95 -12.06
CA ILE A 183 -8.47 -2.75 -12.54
C ILE A 183 -9.12 -3.02 -13.89
N SER A 184 -8.39 -3.59 -14.86
CA SER A 184 -8.92 -3.94 -16.18
C SER A 184 -10.16 -4.83 -16.08
N ARG A 185 -10.11 -5.86 -15.23
CA ARG A 185 -11.22 -6.79 -15.05
C ARG A 185 -12.44 -6.11 -14.43
N LEU A 186 -12.24 -5.32 -13.39
CA LEU A 186 -13.31 -4.58 -12.71
C LEU A 186 -13.94 -3.54 -13.63
N THR A 187 -13.11 -2.73 -14.29
CA THR A 187 -13.57 -1.75 -15.29
C THR A 187 -14.32 -2.44 -16.42
N ARG A 188 -13.81 -3.56 -16.95
CA ARG A 188 -14.49 -4.30 -18.02
C ARG A 188 -15.88 -4.77 -17.60
N GLY A 189 -15.99 -5.44 -16.45
CA GLY A 189 -17.26 -5.96 -15.96
C GLY A 189 -18.31 -4.86 -15.79
N SER A 190 -17.92 -3.80 -15.09
CA SER A 190 -18.83 -2.67 -14.81
C SER A 190 -19.15 -1.85 -16.06
N MET A 191 -18.21 -1.71 -17.01
CA MET A 191 -18.46 -1.05 -18.29
C MET A 191 -19.46 -1.83 -19.16
N ILE A 192 -19.42 -3.17 -19.18
CA ILE A 192 -20.40 -3.98 -19.91
C ILE A 192 -21.82 -3.74 -19.37
N GLU A 193 -21.97 -3.71 -18.05
CA GLU A 193 -23.25 -3.41 -17.39
C GLU A 193 -23.72 -1.98 -17.70
N SER A 194 -22.83 -1.00 -17.57
CA SER A 194 -23.13 0.42 -17.82
C SER A 194 -23.53 0.67 -19.29
N LEU A 195 -22.86 0.03 -20.25
CA LEU A 195 -23.20 0.13 -21.68
C LEU A 195 -24.58 -0.43 -22.04
N ARG A 196 -25.12 -1.34 -21.21
CA ARG A 196 -26.46 -1.95 -21.37
C ARG A 196 -27.56 -1.19 -20.65
N SER A 197 -27.21 -0.17 -19.87
CA SER A 197 -28.17 0.61 -19.09
C SER A 197 -29.13 1.45 -19.95
N ASN A 198 -30.31 1.73 -19.41
CA ASN A 198 -31.36 2.48 -20.12
C ASN A 198 -30.92 3.90 -20.52
N HIS A 199 -30.17 4.60 -19.66
CA HIS A 199 -29.72 5.96 -19.97
C HIS A 199 -28.70 6.00 -21.11
N VAL A 200 -27.82 4.99 -21.24
CA VAL A 200 -26.92 4.85 -22.39
C VAL A 200 -27.68 4.50 -23.67
N ARG A 201 -28.72 3.64 -23.59
CA ARG A 201 -29.59 3.34 -24.73
C ARG A 201 -30.33 4.59 -25.23
N THR A 202 -30.87 5.39 -24.32
CA THR A 202 -31.49 6.68 -24.66
C THR A 202 -30.50 7.65 -25.30
N ALA A 203 -29.25 7.70 -24.80
CA ALA A 203 -28.21 8.53 -25.39
C ALA A 203 -27.91 8.13 -26.84
N ARG A 204 -27.80 6.83 -27.13
CA ARG A 204 -27.63 6.32 -28.50
C ARG A 204 -28.85 6.61 -29.38
N ALA A 205 -30.06 6.44 -28.86
CA ALA A 205 -31.30 6.73 -29.60
C ALA A 205 -31.42 8.21 -29.99
N LYS A 206 -30.83 9.12 -29.21
CA LYS A 206 -30.71 10.55 -29.53
C LYS A 206 -29.62 10.87 -30.57
N GLY A 207 -28.92 9.86 -31.11
CA GLY A 207 -27.89 10.04 -32.13
C GLY A 207 -26.53 10.51 -31.59
N LEU A 208 -26.28 10.41 -30.28
CA LEU A 208 -25.00 10.81 -29.70
C LEU A 208 -23.89 9.87 -30.20
N GLY A 209 -22.77 10.46 -30.66
CA GLY A 209 -21.63 9.70 -31.16
C GLY A 209 -21.03 8.75 -30.11
N ILE A 210 -20.32 7.71 -30.57
CA ILE A 210 -19.76 6.66 -29.71
C ILE A 210 -18.85 7.23 -28.61
N ARG A 211 -18.00 8.21 -28.95
CA ARG A 211 -17.07 8.84 -28.01
C ARG A 211 -17.80 9.52 -26.85
N LEU A 212 -18.87 10.27 -27.16
CA LEU A 212 -19.66 10.99 -26.16
C LEU A 212 -20.55 10.04 -25.34
N THR A 213 -21.08 8.99 -25.97
CA THR A 213 -21.82 7.94 -25.28
C THR A 213 -20.92 7.22 -24.27
N VAL A 214 -19.70 6.83 -24.68
CA VAL A 214 -18.77 6.13 -23.80
C VAL A 214 -18.28 7.04 -22.68
N THR A 215 -17.63 8.16 -23.02
CA THR A 215 -16.97 9.02 -22.02
C THR A 215 -17.92 9.69 -21.04
N ARG A 216 -19.09 10.17 -21.51
CA ARG A 216 -20.02 10.96 -20.68
C ARG A 216 -21.15 10.13 -20.08
N HIS A 217 -21.58 9.05 -20.73
CA HIS A 217 -22.77 8.32 -20.31
C HIS A 217 -22.49 6.90 -19.79
N ALA A 218 -21.41 6.23 -20.22
CA ALA A 218 -21.10 4.88 -19.75
C ALA A 218 -19.95 4.84 -18.73
N LEU A 219 -18.89 5.62 -18.97
CA LEU A 219 -17.63 5.54 -18.22
C LEU A 219 -17.80 5.87 -16.73
N LEU A 220 -18.60 6.89 -16.40
CA LEU A 220 -18.82 7.28 -15.01
C LEU A 220 -19.42 6.13 -14.18
N GLY A 221 -20.49 5.50 -14.70
CA GLY A 221 -21.12 4.34 -14.06
C GLY A 221 -20.21 3.10 -14.05
N GLY A 222 -19.41 2.92 -15.09
CA GLY A 222 -18.48 1.79 -15.21
C GLY A 222 -17.21 1.90 -14.35
N LEU A 223 -16.90 3.10 -13.84
CA LEU A 223 -15.73 3.33 -12.99
C LEU A 223 -16.03 3.20 -11.50
N LEU A 224 -17.29 3.19 -11.07
CA LEU A 224 -17.63 3.10 -9.64
C LEU A 224 -16.93 1.92 -8.96
N PRO A 225 -17.05 0.65 -9.42
CA PRO A 225 -16.35 -0.46 -8.75
C PRO A 225 -14.83 -0.35 -8.79
N THR A 226 -14.30 0.30 -9.82
CA THR A 226 -12.87 0.55 -9.96
C THR A 226 -12.38 1.54 -8.92
N LEU A 227 -13.13 2.62 -8.67
CA LEU A 227 -12.81 3.59 -7.61
C LEU A 227 -12.82 2.93 -6.21
N ALA A 228 -13.66 1.92 -5.97
CA ALA A 228 -13.75 1.16 -4.70
C ALA A 228 -12.47 0.45 -4.43
N TYR A 229 -11.95 -0.17 -5.48
CA TYR A 229 -10.75 -0.94 -5.41
C TYR A 229 -9.51 -0.06 -5.29
N LEU A 230 -9.45 1.04 -6.06
CA LEU A 230 -8.29 1.94 -6.10
C LEU A 230 -7.89 2.42 -4.70
N GLY A 231 -8.84 2.65 -3.81
CA GLY A 231 -8.54 3.14 -2.47
C GLY A 231 -7.72 2.22 -1.60
N PRO A 232 -8.29 1.09 -1.15
CA PRO A 232 -7.55 0.09 -0.39
C PRO A 232 -6.32 -0.42 -1.13
N ALA A 233 -6.36 -0.52 -2.48
CA ALA A 233 -5.19 -0.91 -3.26
C ALA A 233 -4.06 0.13 -3.16
N THR A 234 -4.38 1.43 -3.26
CA THR A 234 -3.37 2.50 -3.12
C THR A 234 -2.80 2.48 -1.72
N ALA A 235 -3.66 2.36 -0.70
CA ALA A 235 -3.24 2.22 0.68
C ALA A 235 -2.26 1.06 0.85
N GLY A 236 -2.61 -0.12 0.34
CA GLY A 236 -1.78 -1.32 0.44
C GLY A 236 -0.41 -1.18 -0.22
N ILE A 237 -0.32 -0.46 -1.35
CA ILE A 237 0.96 -0.27 -2.05
C ILE A 237 1.80 0.84 -1.40
N VAL A 238 1.19 1.98 -1.05
CA VAL A 238 1.87 3.15 -0.46
C VAL A 238 2.41 2.85 0.94
N THR A 239 1.73 1.97 1.67
CA THR A 239 2.16 1.48 2.99
C THR A 239 3.45 0.64 2.90
N GLY A 240 4.03 0.48 1.71
CA GLY A 240 5.31 -0.14 1.47
C GLY A 240 5.13 -1.57 1.01
N SER A 241 5.50 -1.84 -0.24
CA SER A 241 5.59 -3.21 -0.72
C SER A 241 6.86 -3.83 -0.18
N VAL A 242 6.78 -4.35 1.04
CA VAL A 242 7.86 -5.03 1.75
C VAL A 242 8.69 -5.94 0.84
N VAL A 243 8.00 -6.74 0.03
CA VAL A 243 8.62 -7.68 -0.90
C VAL A 243 9.41 -6.97 -1.99
N ILE A 244 8.80 -5.98 -2.67
CA ILE A 244 9.43 -5.27 -3.78
C ILE A 244 10.57 -4.38 -3.27
N GLU A 245 10.36 -3.67 -2.18
CA GLU A 245 11.40 -2.84 -1.57
C GLU A 245 12.61 -3.66 -1.15
N ARG A 246 12.39 -4.85 -0.58
CA ARG A 246 13.49 -5.75 -0.24
C ARG A 246 14.16 -6.33 -1.48
N ALA A 247 13.41 -6.76 -2.48
CA ALA A 247 13.95 -7.36 -3.69
C ALA A 247 14.85 -6.39 -4.46
N PHE A 248 14.45 -5.11 -4.57
CA PHE A 248 15.19 -4.07 -5.27
C PHE A 248 16.08 -3.21 -4.35
N ALA A 249 16.27 -3.59 -3.08
CA ALA A 249 17.06 -2.85 -2.08
C ALA A 249 16.68 -1.36 -1.93
N ILE A 250 15.39 -1.07 -1.98
CA ILE A 250 14.83 0.27 -1.84
C ILE A 250 14.77 0.63 -0.34
N PRO A 251 15.24 1.82 0.07
CA PRO A 251 15.21 2.27 1.46
C PRO A 251 13.81 2.82 1.85
N GLY A 252 12.78 2.02 1.65
CA GLY A 252 11.39 2.35 2.02
C GLY A 252 11.00 1.84 3.42
N ILE A 253 9.78 2.16 3.84
CA ILE A 253 9.25 1.78 5.16
C ILE A 253 9.01 0.27 5.30
N GLY A 254 8.68 -0.41 4.18
CA GLY A 254 8.47 -1.85 4.14
C GLY A 254 9.72 -2.63 4.52
N ARG A 255 10.88 -2.11 4.13
CA ARG A 255 12.18 -2.64 4.55
C ARG A 255 12.37 -2.53 6.06
N TYR A 256 12.14 -1.34 6.65
CA TYR A 256 12.27 -1.14 8.10
C TYR A 256 11.34 -2.05 8.91
N PHE A 257 10.13 -2.31 8.44
CA PHE A 257 9.21 -3.25 9.10
C PHE A 257 9.81 -4.66 9.23
N VAL A 258 10.39 -5.21 8.16
CA VAL A 258 10.98 -6.56 8.19
C VAL A 258 12.30 -6.61 8.93
N GLU A 259 13.15 -5.59 8.77
CA GLU A 259 14.39 -5.49 9.52
C GLU A 259 14.10 -5.38 11.03
N ALA A 260 13.10 -4.60 11.42
CA ALA A 260 12.67 -4.47 12.82
C ALA A 260 12.18 -5.80 13.40
N ALA A 261 11.33 -6.53 12.64
CA ALA A 261 10.84 -7.83 13.06
C ALA A 261 11.98 -8.86 13.18
N SER A 262 12.91 -8.88 12.23
CA SER A 262 14.05 -9.79 12.22
C SER A 262 15.03 -9.48 13.35
N ASN A 263 15.26 -8.19 13.63
CA ASN A 263 16.20 -7.72 14.64
C ASN A 263 15.58 -7.59 16.04
N ARG A 264 14.27 -7.89 16.21
CA ARG A 264 13.52 -7.70 17.47
C ARG A 264 13.59 -6.26 17.99
N ASP A 265 13.51 -5.29 17.08
CA ASP A 265 13.41 -3.88 17.43
C ASP A 265 11.95 -3.51 17.74
N TYR A 266 11.61 -3.53 19.03
CA TYR A 266 10.21 -3.46 19.45
C TYR A 266 9.56 -2.13 19.09
N THR A 267 10.25 -1.02 19.35
CA THR A 267 9.74 0.33 19.09
C THR A 267 9.55 0.55 17.59
N LEU A 268 10.49 0.08 16.76
CA LEU A 268 10.38 0.21 15.31
C LEU A 268 9.24 -0.64 14.73
N VAL A 269 9.03 -1.87 15.20
CA VAL A 269 7.87 -2.68 14.79
C VAL A 269 6.56 -2.00 15.18
N MET A 270 6.42 -1.55 16.43
CA MET A 270 5.19 -0.89 16.88
C MET A 270 4.93 0.42 16.11
N GLY A 271 5.95 1.25 15.93
CA GLY A 271 5.82 2.52 15.21
C GLY A 271 5.44 2.33 13.75
N THR A 272 6.06 1.37 13.06
CA THR A 272 5.71 1.06 11.66
C THR A 272 4.29 0.50 11.52
N VAL A 273 3.84 -0.39 12.42
CA VAL A 273 2.46 -0.90 12.40
C VAL A 273 1.43 0.22 12.62
N ILE A 274 1.67 1.11 13.59
CA ILE A 274 0.77 2.23 13.85
C ILE A 274 0.74 3.18 12.66
N PHE A 275 1.90 3.51 12.11
CA PHE A 275 2.01 4.36 10.93
C PHE A 275 1.25 3.77 9.73
N TYR A 276 1.36 2.45 9.51
CA TYR A 276 0.60 1.74 8.47
C TYR A 276 -0.91 1.83 8.70
N GLY A 277 -1.34 1.64 9.95
CA GLY A 277 -2.74 1.81 10.33
C GLY A 277 -3.27 3.22 10.04
N VAL A 278 -2.50 4.26 10.39
CA VAL A 278 -2.83 5.65 10.08
C VAL A 278 -2.95 5.88 8.57
N LEU A 279 -1.98 5.41 7.79
CA LEU A 279 -2.00 5.56 6.32
C LEU A 279 -3.22 4.88 5.69
N ILE A 280 -3.56 3.67 6.12
CA ILE A 280 -4.74 2.96 5.61
C ILE A 280 -6.03 3.72 5.96
N ILE A 281 -6.14 4.23 7.19
CA ILE A 281 -7.30 5.03 7.61
C ILE A 281 -7.42 6.30 6.75
N ILE A 282 -6.32 7.03 6.55
CA ILE A 282 -6.30 8.25 5.73
C ILE A 282 -6.67 7.92 4.28
N ALA A 283 -6.07 6.89 3.70
CA ALA A 283 -6.34 6.48 2.32
C ALA A 283 -7.80 6.08 2.12
N ASN A 284 -8.39 5.32 3.05
CA ASN A 284 -9.81 4.97 3.01
C ASN A 284 -10.69 6.22 3.11
N LEU A 285 -10.36 7.16 4.00
CA LEU A 285 -11.11 8.42 4.13
C LEU A 285 -11.05 9.26 2.85
N VAL A 286 -9.89 9.34 2.20
CA VAL A 286 -9.73 10.04 0.90
C VAL A 286 -10.62 9.39 -0.15
N VAL A 287 -10.69 8.06 -0.17
CA VAL A 287 -11.47 7.30 -1.16
C VAL A 287 -12.95 7.50 -0.94
N ASP A 288 -13.41 7.44 0.31
CA ASP A 288 -14.79 7.73 0.66
C ASP A 288 -15.20 9.15 0.23
N LEU A 289 -14.30 10.12 0.39
CA LEU A 289 -14.53 11.48 -0.07
C LEU A 289 -14.63 11.53 -1.61
N MET A 290 -13.70 10.90 -2.33
CA MET A 290 -13.74 10.79 -3.79
C MET A 290 -15.03 10.12 -4.28
N TYR A 291 -15.47 9.08 -3.59
CA TYR A 291 -16.75 8.42 -3.84
C TYR A 291 -17.94 9.36 -3.73
N SER A 292 -18.00 10.13 -2.65
CA SER A 292 -19.08 11.08 -2.41
C SER A 292 -19.14 12.22 -3.46
N LEU A 293 -18.01 12.52 -4.11
CA LEU A 293 -17.93 13.49 -5.20
C LEU A 293 -18.40 12.91 -6.52
N VAL A 294 -18.10 11.64 -6.78
CA VAL A 294 -18.43 10.95 -8.04
C VAL A 294 -19.90 10.48 -8.07
N ASP A 295 -20.42 9.98 -6.94
CA ASP A 295 -21.83 9.60 -6.82
C ASP A 295 -22.49 10.32 -5.62
N PRO A 296 -23.18 11.45 -5.87
CA PRO A 296 -23.89 12.18 -4.84
C PRO A 296 -25.04 11.40 -4.20
N LYS A 297 -25.48 10.27 -4.79
CA LYS A 297 -26.58 9.45 -4.25
C LYS A 297 -26.14 8.56 -3.09
N VAL A 298 -24.83 8.36 -2.91
CA VAL A 298 -24.23 7.59 -1.80
C VAL A 298 -24.11 8.44 -0.52
N ARG A 299 -24.46 9.75 -0.55
CA ARG A 299 -24.33 10.68 0.58
C ARG A 299 -25.15 10.36 1.83
N TYR A 300 -25.94 9.29 1.86
CA TYR A 300 -26.94 9.01 2.90
C TYR A 300 -26.78 7.68 3.66
N GLU A 301 -25.55 7.16 3.82
CA GLU A 301 -25.24 6.07 4.78
C GLU A 301 -24.06 6.37 5.71
#